data_AF-A0A662V799-F1
#
_entry.id   AF-A0A662V799-F1
#
_cell.length_a   1.000
_cell.length_b   1.000
_cell.length_c   1.000
_cell.angle_alpha   90.00
_cell.angle_beta   90.00
_cell.angle_gamma   90.00
#
_symmetry.space_group_name_H-M   'P 1'
#
loop_
_entity.id
_entity.type
_entity.pdbx_description
1 polymer ?
#
loop_
_entity_poly.entity_id
_entity_poly.type
_entity_poly.pdbx_seq_one_letter_code
_entity_poly.pdbx_strand_id
1 'polypeptide(L)' 'SKRKLIIVTSHDPTYFIRYTKSILLINRHKYFYGQASDVLRSDRLAEIYGVSSTHKLGDYSFIHDFHVCCR' A
#
# COMPACT_ATOMS: atom_id res chain seq x y z
N SER A 1 8.63 -13.08 25.44
CA SER A 1 8.27 -13.91 24.26
C SER A 1 8.83 -13.25 22.99
N LYS A 2 9.75 -13.92 22.27
CA LYS A 2 10.50 -13.35 21.12
C LYS A 2 9.95 -13.70 19.72
N ARG A 3 8.93 -14.56 19.63
CA ARG A 3 8.32 -15.00 18.36
C ARG A 3 6.84 -14.67 18.38
N LYS A 4 6.50 -13.46 17.96
CA LYS A 4 5.11 -13.02 17.77
C LYS A 4 4.95 -12.64 16.30
N LEU A 5 3.88 -13.11 15.67
CA LEU A 5 3.42 -12.61 14.38
C LEU A 5 2.50 -11.42 14.65
N ILE A 6 2.81 -10.28 14.06
CA ILE A 6 2.00 -9.07 14.17
C ILE A 6 1.44 -8.80 12.78
N ILE A 7 0.12 -8.69 12.70
CA ILE A 7 -0.60 -8.35 11.47
C ILE A 7 -1.31 -7.02 11.75
N VAL A 8 -1.08 -6.05 10.89
CA VAL A 8 -1.68 -4.71 10.97
C VAL A 8 -2.35 -4.43 9.65
N THR A 9 -3.59 -3.96 9.71
CA THR A 9 -4.32 -3.44 8.55
C THR A 9 -4.26 -1.93 8.59
N SER A 10 -3.79 -1.30 7.52
CA SER A 10 -3.78 0.16 7.38
C SER A 10 -4.25 0.52 5.98
N HIS A 11 -4.95 1.65 5.86
CA HIS A 11 -5.26 2.24 4.58
C HIS A 11 -4.00 2.84 3.93
N ASP A 12 -3.18 3.53 4.74
CA ASP A 12 -1.90 4.10 4.33
C ASP A 12 -0.74 3.27 4.92
N PRO A 13 0.00 2.52 4.10
CA PRO A 13 1.13 1.70 4.54
C PRO A 13 2.40 2.51 4.82
N THR A 14 2.48 3.79 4.43
CA THR A 14 3.72 4.59 4.41
C THR A 14 4.39 4.67 5.78
N TYR A 15 3.60 4.78 6.85
CA TYR A 15 4.08 4.83 8.23
C TYR A 15 4.74 3.53 8.72
N PHE A 16 4.35 2.39 8.15
CA PHE A 16 4.76 1.07 8.63
C PHE A 16 5.89 0.45 7.80
N ILE A 17 6.23 1.02 6.64
CA ILE A 17 7.25 0.49 5.70
C ILE A 17 8.54 0.09 6.42
N ARG A 18 9.05 0.91 7.34
CA ARG A 18 10.34 0.67 8.03
C ARG A 18 10.31 -0.50 9.01
N TYR A 19 9.11 -0.93 9.43
CA TYR A 19 8.92 -1.99 10.42
C TYR A 19 8.29 -3.25 9.83
N THR A 20 7.85 -3.17 8.57
CA THR A 20 7.09 -4.23 7.90
C THR A 20 8.03 -5.13 7.11
N LYS A 21 8.12 -6.40 7.52
CA LYS A 21 8.87 -7.44 6.80
C LYS A 21 8.21 -7.86 5.49
N SER A 22 6.88 -7.85 5.46
CA SER A 22 6.09 -8.23 4.29
C SER A 22 4.78 -7.47 4.29
N ILE A 23 4.33 -7.07 3.11
CA ILE A 23 3.09 -6.32 2.92
C ILE A 23 2.13 -7.10 2.04
N LEU A 24 0.84 -6.92 2.32
CA LEU A 24 -0.25 -7.49 1.56
C LEU A 24 -1.13 -6.33 1.09
N LEU A 25 -1.09 -6.02 -0.20
CA LEU A 25 -2.04 -5.12 -0.84
C LEU A 25 -3.22 -5.93 -1.32
N ILE A 26 -4.44 -5.52 -0.97
CA ILE A 26 -5.68 -6.18 -1.38
C ILE A 26 -6.62 -5.15 -2.00
N ASN A 27 -7.14 -5.50 -3.17
CA ASN A 27 -8.32 -4.89 -3.78
C ASN A 27 -9.30 -6.03 -4.18
N ARG A 28 -10.57 -5.73 -4.45
CA ARG A 28 -11.67 -6.69 -4.63
C ARG A 28 -11.32 -7.99 -5.37
N HIS A 29 -10.54 -7.92 -6.44
CA HIS A 29 -10.17 -9.10 -7.26
C HIS A 29 -8.67 -9.31 -7.42
N LYS A 30 -7.83 -8.53 -6.74
CA LYS A 30 -6.37 -8.55 -6.93
C LYS A 30 -5.65 -8.41 -5.61
N TYR A 31 -4.55 -9.12 -5.46
CA TYR A 31 -3.67 -8.96 -4.31
C TYR A 31 -2.21 -9.03 -4.73
N PHE A 32 -1.36 -8.32 -4.00
CA PHE A 32 0.10 -8.42 -4.10
C PHE A 32 0.68 -8.68 -2.71
N TYR A 33 1.54 -9.68 -2.61
CA TYR A 33 2.21 -10.05 -1.37
C TYR A 33 3.72 -10.17 -1.58
N GLY A 34 4.51 -9.68 -0.63
CA GLY A 34 5.97 -9.72 -0.71
C GLY A 34 6.64 -8.70 0.20
N GLN A 35 7.92 -8.42 -0.02
CA GLN A 35 8.61 -7.34 0.69
C GLN A 35 8.03 -5.98 0.31
N ALA A 36 8.09 -5.03 1.24
CA ALA A 36 7.57 -3.69 1.01
C ALA A 36 8.20 -3.02 -0.23
N SER A 37 9.51 -3.20 -0.45
CA SER A 37 10.24 -2.69 -1.62
C SER A 37 9.75 -3.24 -2.97
N ASP A 38 9.30 -4.50 -2.99
CA ASP A 38 8.88 -5.17 -4.22
C ASP A 38 7.40 -4.89 -4.53
N VAL A 39 6.60 -4.69 -3.48
CA VAL A 39 5.14 -4.53 -3.58
C VAL A 39 4.73 -3.05 -3.71
N LEU A 40 5.41 -2.13 -3.03
CA LEU A 40 5.14 -0.69 -3.08
C LEU A 40 5.76 -0.01 -4.30
N ARG A 41 5.53 -0.61 -5.48
CA ARG A 41 5.90 -0.03 -6.76
C ARG A 41 4.71 0.75 -7.31
N SER A 42 4.99 1.86 -8.01
CA SER A 42 3.94 2.77 -8.49
C SER A 42 2.93 2.11 -9.44
N ASP A 43 3.37 1.11 -10.22
CA ASP A 43 2.53 0.30 -11.09
C ASP A 43 1.48 -0.51 -10.30
N ARG A 44 1.91 -1.21 -9.25
CA ARG A 44 1.04 -2.03 -8.38
C ARG A 44 0.12 -1.18 -7.50
N LEU A 45 0.62 -0.04 -7.02
CA LEU A 45 -0.17 0.89 -6.23
C LEU A 45 -1.30 1.51 -7.06
N ALA A 46 -1.02 1.91 -8.30
CA ALA A 46 -2.05 2.44 -9.20
C ALA A 46 -3.13 1.39 -9.54
N GLU A 47 -2.76 0.11 -9.60
CA GLU A 47 -3.68 -1.00 -9.84
C GLU A 47 -4.58 -1.32 -8.63
N ILE A 48 -4.08 -1.13 -7.40
CA ILE A 48 -4.81 -1.39 -6.16
C ILE A 48 -5.65 -0.18 -5.73
N TYR A 49 -5.08 1.03 -5.74
CA TYR A 49 -5.72 2.25 -5.21
C TYR A 49 -6.36 3.13 -6.29
N GLY A 50 -6.09 2.87 -7.57
CA GLY A 50 -6.51 3.72 -8.67
C GLY A 50 -5.53 4.87 -8.95
N VAL A 51 -5.39 5.23 -10.23
CA VAL A 51 -4.40 6.22 -10.71
C VAL A 51 -4.59 7.61 -10.09
N SER A 52 -5.83 7.97 -9.72
CA SER A 52 -6.18 9.22 -9.05
C SER A 52 -5.75 9.30 -7.59
N SER A 53 -5.51 8.14 -6.96
CA SER A 53 -5.22 8.02 -5.53
C SER A 53 -3.72 7.91 -5.26
N THR A 54 -2.91 7.79 -6.32
CA THR A 54 -1.45 7.66 -6.24
C THR A 54 -0.78 8.90 -6.83
N HIS A 55 -0.27 9.79 -5.98
CA HIS A 55 0.56 10.91 -6.42
C HIS A 55 2.04 10.56 -6.25
N LYS A 56 2.83 10.77 -7.32
CA LYS A 56 4.30 10.74 -7.24
C LYS A 56 4.80 12.10 -6.78
N LEU A 57 5.46 12.13 -5.63
CA LEU A 57 6.22 13.28 -5.17
C LEU A 57 7.70 12.86 -5.09
N GLY A 58 8.46 13.10 -6.16
CA GLY A 58 9.82 12.59 -6.30
C GLY A 58 9.85 11.06 -6.38
N ASP A 59 10.70 10.43 -5.56
CA ASP A 59 10.86 8.96 -5.51
C ASP A 59 9.79 8.24 -4.67
N TYR A 60 8.88 8.99 -4.04
CA TYR A 60 7.89 8.45 -3.10
C TYR A 60 6.48 8.50 -3.70
N SER A 61 5.77 7.38 -3.59
CA SER A 61 4.37 7.25 -3.99
C SER A 61 3.51 7.43 -2.74
N PHE A 62 2.65 8.45 -2.71
CA PHE A 62 1.70 8.67 -1.61
C PHE A 62 0.31 8.18 -2.01
N ILE A 63 -0.32 7.43 -1.11
CA ILE A 63 -1.71 6.97 -1.24
C ILE A 63 -2.58 7.99 -0.52
N HIS A 64 -3.49 8.63 -1.26
CA HIS A 64 -4.49 9.52 -0.68
C HIS A 64 -5.86 8.86 -0.69
N ASP A 65 -6.61 9.07 0.40
CA ASP A 65 -8.04 8.78 0.44
C ASP A 65 -8.76 9.84 -0.40
N PHE A 66 -8.76 9.66 -1.73
CA PHE A 66 -9.61 10.42 -2.61
C PHE A 66 -10.94 9.68 -2.75
N HIS A 67 -11.91 10.02 -1.89
CA HIS A 67 -13.29 9.72 -2.18
C HIS A 67 -13.66 10.51 -3.44
N VAL A 68 -13.69 9.82 -4.59
CA VAL A 68 -14.40 10.32 -5.76
C VAL A 68 -15.87 10.30 -5.38
N CYS A 69 -16.32 11.36 -4.70
CA CYS A 69 -17.74 11.60 -4.50
C CYS A 69 -18.35 11.61 -5.89
N CYS A 70 -19.21 10.62 -6.16
CA CYS A 70 -19.86 10.50 -7.46
C CYS A 70 -20.51 11.83 -7.82
N ARG A 71 -20.37 12.17 -9.10
CA ARG A 71 -20.94 13.33 -9.77
C ARG A 71 -22.43 13.49 -9.50
#